data_AF-A0A859FG33-F1
#
_entry.id   AF-A0A859FG33-F1
#
_cell.length_a   1.000
_cell.length_b   1.000
_cell.length_c   1.000
_cell.angle_alpha   90.00
_cell.angle_beta   90.00
_cell.angle_gamma   90.00
#
_symmetry.space_group_name_H-M   'P 1'
#
loop_
_entity.id
_entity.type
_entity.pdbx_description
1 polymer ?
#
loop_
_entity_poly.entity_id
_entity_poly.type
_entity_poly.pdbx_seq_one_letter_code
_entity_poly.pdbx_strand_id
1 'polypeptide(L)'
;MKEEQVQAMQQLAKRVVKGYKEVHNKNYSEARKYLEPLVSMLHSETKPNVKLLSYTAIAQIGDRDIEGFLATYEELKRFDAETEEQVKLKERVDEMFTELMTVLQDQEPNQ
;
A
#
# COMPACT_ATOMS: atom_id res chain seq x y z
N MET A 1 -5.94 3.45 30.39
CA MET A 1 -5.39 4.13 29.19
C MET A 1 -5.54 5.63 29.41
N LYS A 2 -4.49 6.42 29.22
CA LYS A 2 -4.54 7.88 29.41
C LYS A 2 -5.23 8.52 28.19
N GLU A 3 -6.08 9.52 28.39
CA GLU A 3 -6.89 10.16 27.34
C GLU A 3 -6.07 10.59 26.11
N GLU A 4 -4.83 11.03 26.33
CA GLU A 4 -3.86 11.41 25.29
C GLU A 4 -3.52 10.25 24.33
N GLN A 5 -3.41 9.01 24.83
CA GLN A 5 -3.14 7.84 23.99
C GLN A 5 -4.33 7.51 23.10
N VAL A 6 -5.55 7.66 23.63
CA VAL A 6 -6.78 7.45 22.85
C VAL A 6 -6.89 8.47 21.73
N GLN A 7 -6.60 9.74 22.02
CA GLN A 7 -6.60 10.81 21.01
C GLN A 7 -5.54 10.57 19.92
N ALA A 8 -4.32 10.17 20.30
CA ALA A 8 -3.27 9.86 19.33
C ALA A 8 -3.68 8.70 18.40
N MET A 9 -4.24 7.62 18.95
CA MET A 9 -4.75 6.50 18.15
C MET A 9 -5.87 6.90 17.20
N GLN A 10 -6.79 7.76 17.64
CA GLN A 10 -7.86 8.27 16.79
C GLN A 10 -7.33 9.09 15.61
N GLN A 11 -6.27 9.89 15.82
CA GLN A 11 -5.66 10.67 14.73
C GLN A 11 -4.96 9.77 13.72
N LEU A 12 -4.24 8.74 14.18
CA LEU A 12 -3.63 7.75 13.30
C LEU A 12 -4.70 7.01 12.48
N ALA A 13 -5.79 6.56 13.11
CA ALA A 13 -6.89 5.90 12.42
C ALA A 13 -7.53 6.81 11.36
N LYS A 14 -7.77 8.09 11.67
CA LYS A 14 -8.28 9.08 10.70
C LYS A 14 -7.33 9.24 9.51
N ARG A 15 -6.02 9.26 9.76
CA ARG A 15 -5.01 9.38 8.72
C ARG A 15 -5.02 8.17 7.77
N VAL A 16 -5.10 6.95 8.31
CA VAL A 16 -5.23 5.73 7.52
C VAL A 16 -6.48 5.77 6.65
N VAL A 17 -7.64 6.07 7.24
CA VAL A 17 -8.93 6.13 6.51
C VAL A 17 -8.87 7.19 5.41
N LYS A 18 -8.25 8.34 5.67
CA LYS A 18 -8.06 9.39 4.66
C LYS A 18 -7.18 8.88 3.51
N GLY A 19 -6.06 8.23 3.82
CA GLY A 19 -5.19 7.65 2.80
C GLY A 19 -5.92 6.65 1.89
N TYR A 20 -6.72 5.74 2.46
CA TYR A 20 -7.52 4.79 1.67
C TYR A 20 -8.54 5.50 0.78
N LYS A 21 -9.20 6.54 1.30
CA LYS A 21 -10.13 7.36 0.52
C LYS A 21 -9.44 8.05 -0.66
N GLU A 22 -8.25 8.61 -0.45
CA GLU A 22 -7.50 9.25 -1.52
C GLU A 22 -7.06 8.25 -2.61
N VAL A 23 -6.75 6.99 -2.26
CA VAL A 23 -6.53 5.92 -3.25
C VAL A 23 -7.77 5.70 -4.12
N HIS A 24 -8.95 5.57 -3.52
CA HIS A 24 -10.20 5.41 -4.28
C HIS A 24 -10.52 6.62 -5.17
N ASN A 25 -10.15 7.83 -4.72
CA ASN A 25 -10.30 9.05 -5.50
C ASN A 25 -9.21 9.24 -6.58
N LYS A 26 -8.26 8.31 -6.69
CA LYS A 26 -7.09 8.38 -7.58
C LYS A 26 -6.14 9.56 -7.29
N ASN A 27 -6.21 10.11 -6.08
CA ASN A 27 -5.32 11.17 -5.60
C ASN A 27 -4.05 10.55 -4.98
N TYR A 28 -3.28 9.82 -5.80
CA TYR A 28 -2.24 8.92 -5.32
C TYR A 28 -1.11 9.60 -4.54
N SER A 29 -0.62 10.75 -5.00
CA SER A 29 0.38 11.55 -4.27
C SER A 29 -0.10 11.91 -2.86
N GLU A 30 -1.38 12.25 -2.72
CA GLU A 30 -1.95 12.64 -1.44
C GLU A 30 -2.25 11.41 -0.56
N ALA A 31 -2.65 10.29 -1.16
CA ALA A 31 -2.74 9.01 -0.47
C ALA A 31 -1.39 8.58 0.14
N ARG A 32 -0.29 8.65 -0.62
CA ARG A 32 1.05 8.29 -0.15
C ARG A 32 1.49 9.10 1.05
N LYS A 33 1.31 10.43 1.00
CA LYS A 33 1.61 11.33 2.14
C LYS A 33 0.89 10.89 3.42
N TYR A 34 -0.32 10.34 3.33
CA TYR A 34 -1.02 9.82 4.49
C TYR A 34 -0.53 8.44 4.93
N LEU A 35 -0.29 7.52 3.99
CA LEU A 35 -0.09 6.09 4.27
C LEU A 35 1.37 5.71 4.53
N GLU A 36 2.33 6.17 3.73
CA GLU A 36 3.73 5.72 3.83
C GLU A 36 4.35 5.94 5.22
N PRO A 37 4.18 7.11 5.88
CA PRO A 37 4.75 7.30 7.21
C PRO A 37 4.16 6.38 8.27
N LEU A 38 3.00 5.77 7.99
CA LEU A 38 2.30 4.87 8.91
C LEU A 38 2.72 3.42 8.74
N VAL A 39 3.35 3.04 7.62
CA VAL A 39 3.79 1.66 7.38
C VAL A 39 4.73 1.21 8.50
N SER A 40 5.78 1.98 8.79
CA SER A 40 6.74 1.65 9.86
C SER A 40 6.13 1.62 11.27
N MET A 41 4.97 2.26 11.47
CA MET A 41 4.29 2.32 12.76
C MET A 41 3.25 1.22 12.94
N LEU A 42 2.58 0.82 11.85
CA LEU A 42 1.39 -0.02 11.88
C LEU A 42 1.56 -1.37 11.19
N HIS A 43 2.73 -1.60 10.60
CA HIS A 43 3.12 -2.85 9.98
C HIS A 43 4.48 -3.33 10.54
N SER A 44 4.56 -4.62 10.80
CA SER A 44 5.80 -5.33 11.14
C SER A 44 5.66 -6.80 10.76
N GLU A 45 6.76 -7.55 10.72
CA GLU A 45 6.73 -8.99 10.43
C GLU A 45 5.85 -9.78 11.42
N THR A 46 5.84 -9.42 12.71
CA THR A 46 5.07 -10.10 13.75
C THR A 46 3.61 -9.64 13.83
N LYS A 47 3.30 -8.49 13.21
CA LYS A 47 1.95 -7.93 13.12
C LYS A 47 1.75 -7.34 11.72
N PRO A 48 1.56 -8.20 10.71
CA PRO A 48 1.41 -7.75 9.35
C PRO A 48 0.14 -6.93 9.18
N ASN A 49 0.19 -5.93 8.30
CA ASN A 49 -0.96 -5.10 7.98
C ASN A 49 -1.12 -5.07 6.47
N VAL A 50 -1.57 -6.21 5.95
CA VAL A 50 -1.75 -6.47 4.51
C VAL A 50 -2.56 -5.37 3.85
N LYS A 51 -3.65 -4.93 4.50
CA LYS A 51 -4.49 -3.85 3.99
C LYS A 51 -3.71 -2.55 3.82
N LEU A 52 -2.96 -2.11 4.84
CA LEU A 52 -2.16 -0.90 4.75
C LEU A 52 -1.09 -1.00 3.66
N LEU A 53 -0.38 -2.14 3.60
CA LEU A 53 0.63 -2.39 2.58
C LEU A 53 0.04 -2.34 1.16
N SER A 54 -1.11 -3.00 0.93
CA SER A 54 -1.76 -3.00 -0.38
C SER A 54 -2.17 -1.60 -0.83
N TYR A 55 -2.82 -0.82 0.04
CA TYR A 55 -3.18 0.57 -0.29
C TYR A 55 -1.95 1.46 -0.50
N THR A 56 -0.86 1.21 0.24
CA THR A 56 0.41 1.93 0.05
C THR A 56 1.02 1.61 -1.31
N ALA A 57 1.09 0.32 -1.69
CA ALA A 57 1.58 -0.10 -3.00
C ALA A 57 0.76 0.52 -4.14
N ILE A 58 -0.57 0.49 -4.05
CA ILE A 58 -1.46 1.11 -5.04
C ILE A 58 -1.18 2.62 -5.16
N ALA A 59 -0.97 3.30 -4.03
CA ALA A 59 -0.66 4.72 -4.03
C ALA A 59 0.73 5.01 -4.65
N GLN A 60 1.73 4.18 -4.38
CA GLN A 60 3.08 4.30 -4.94
C GLN A 60 3.08 4.18 -6.47
N ILE A 61 2.49 3.10 -7.00
CA ILE A 61 2.45 2.91 -8.45
C ILE A 61 1.60 3.98 -9.14
N GLY A 62 0.48 4.37 -8.54
CA GLY A 62 -0.37 5.46 -9.05
C GLY A 62 0.33 6.82 -9.07
N ASP A 63 1.25 7.06 -8.14
CA ASP A 63 2.12 8.25 -8.09
C ASP A 63 3.45 8.07 -8.83
N ARG A 64 3.60 6.98 -9.60
CA ARG A 64 4.79 6.63 -10.39
C ARG A 64 6.07 6.41 -9.58
N ASP A 65 5.94 6.11 -8.29
CA ASP A 65 7.05 5.62 -7.49
C ASP A 65 7.21 4.11 -7.68
N ILE A 66 7.93 3.75 -8.73
CA ILE A 66 8.15 2.36 -9.13
C ILE A 66 9.01 1.62 -8.11
N GLU A 67 10.09 2.24 -7.62
CA GLU A 67 10.98 1.61 -6.64
C GLU A 67 10.25 1.34 -5.32
N GLY A 68 9.51 2.33 -4.81
CA GLY A 68 8.70 2.16 -3.60
C GLY A 68 7.62 1.09 -3.77
N PHE A 69 6.97 1.05 -4.94
CA PHE A 69 6.00 0.01 -5.27
C PHE A 69 6.61 -1.38 -5.25
N LEU A 70 7.75 -1.60 -5.93
CA LEU A 70 8.40 -2.91 -6.01
C LEU A 70 8.82 -3.41 -4.62
N ALA A 71 9.41 -2.54 -3.80
CA ALA A 71 9.78 -2.89 -2.43
C ALA A 71 8.56 -3.28 -1.57
N THR A 72 7.47 -2.51 -1.67
CA THR A 72 6.24 -2.79 -0.93
C THR A 72 5.56 -4.06 -1.44
N TYR A 73 5.61 -4.32 -2.75
CA TYR A 73 5.10 -5.53 -3.37
C TYR A 73 5.84 -6.79 -2.88
N GLU A 74 7.16 -6.76 -2.87
CA GLU A 74 7.98 -7.86 -2.35
C GLU A 74 7.66 -8.17 -0.89
N GLU A 75 7.49 -7.14 -0.06
CA GLU A 75 7.10 -7.28 1.33
C GLU A 75 5.69 -7.87 1.46
N LEU A 76 4.72 -7.36 0.69
CA LEU A 76 3.34 -7.82 0.70
C LEU A 76 3.19 -9.32 0.37
N LYS A 77 4.06 -9.86 -0.50
CA LYS A 77 4.07 -11.27 -0.86
C LYS A 77 4.42 -12.21 0.28
N ARG A 78 5.09 -11.71 1.33
CA ARG A 78 5.52 -12.52 2.49
C ARG A 78 4.38 -12.86 3.44
N PHE A 79 3.24 -12.18 3.34
CA PHE A 79 2.14 -12.29 4.29
C PHE A 79 0.87 -12.83 3.66
N ASP A 80 0.19 -13.73 4.35
CA ASP A 80 -1.11 -14.23 3.94
C ASP A 80 -2.22 -13.20 4.16
N ALA A 81 -3.22 -13.22 3.28
CA ALA A 81 -4.43 -12.43 3.47
C ALA A 81 -5.40 -13.18 4.40
N GLU A 82 -5.87 -12.51 5.45
CA GLU A 82 -6.76 -13.09 6.45
C GLU A 82 -8.25 -12.89 6.11
N THR A 83 -8.55 -11.96 5.20
CA THR A 83 -9.92 -11.60 4.83
C THR A 83 -10.09 -11.53 3.31
N GLU A 84 -11.32 -11.73 2.83
CA GLU A 84 -11.65 -11.61 1.41
C GLU A 84 -11.30 -10.22 0.85
N GLU A 85 -11.45 -9.17 1.67
CA GLU A 85 -11.04 -7.81 1.28
C GLU A 85 -9.53 -7.74 1.03
N GLN A 86 -8.72 -8.34 1.90
CA GLN A 86 -7.27 -8.37 1.75
C GLN A 86 -6.85 -9.21 0.54
N VAL A 87 -7.53 -10.33 0.27
CA VAL A 87 -7.29 -11.14 -0.93
C VAL A 87 -7.47 -10.29 -2.18
N LYS A 88 -8.62 -9.62 -2.33
CA LYS A 88 -8.92 -8.75 -3.48
C LYS A 88 -7.92 -7.61 -3.61
N LEU A 89 -7.48 -7.03 -2.49
CA LEU A 89 -6.47 -5.98 -2.50
C LEU A 89 -5.13 -6.52 -2.98
N LYS A 90 -4.68 -7.68 -2.52
CA LYS A 90 -3.44 -8.31 -2.99
C LYS A 90 -3.51 -8.64 -4.48
N GLU A 91 -4.60 -9.26 -4.93
CA GLU A 91 -4.84 -9.55 -6.36
C GLU A 91 -4.73 -8.27 -7.20
N ARG A 92 -5.31 -7.16 -6.71
CA ARG A 92 -5.20 -5.87 -7.41
C ARG A 92 -3.76 -5.35 -7.50
N VAL A 93 -2.93 -5.57 -6.47
CA VAL A 93 -1.51 -5.21 -6.52
C VAL A 93 -0.76 -6.13 -7.48
N ASP A 94 -1.05 -7.43 -7.49
CA ASP A 94 -0.46 -8.41 -8.42
C ASP A 94 -0.76 -8.07 -9.89
N GLU A 95 -1.99 -7.64 -10.19
CA GLU A 95 -2.37 -7.14 -11.52
C GLU A 95 -1.52 -5.94 -11.93
N MET A 96 -1.39 -4.94 -11.05
CA MET A 96 -0.56 -3.74 -11.31
C MET A 96 0.91 -4.09 -11.53
N PHE A 97 1.45 -5.04 -10.77
CA PHE A 97 2.81 -5.53 -10.95
C PHE A 97 2.97 -6.19 -12.32
N THR A 98 2.03 -7.06 -12.69
CA THR A 98 2.06 -7.75 -13.99
C THR A 98 2.00 -6.76 -15.14
N GLU A 99 1.08 -5.78 -15.08
CA GLU A 99 0.99 -4.69 -16.07
C GLU A 99 2.30 -3.90 -16.17
N LEU A 100 2.92 -3.55 -15.03
CA LEU A 100 4.21 -2.87 -15.00
C LEU A 100 5.30 -3.71 -15.68
N MET A 101 5.41 -5.00 -15.36
CA MET A 101 6.42 -5.88 -15.95
C MET A 101 6.22 -6.05 -17.45
N THR A 102 4.97 -6.18 -17.93
CA THR A 102 4.68 -6.24 -19.37
C THR A 102 5.15 -4.99 -20.08
N VAL A 103 4.87 -3.80 -19.52
CA VAL A 103 5.33 -2.54 -20.10
C VAL A 103 6.85 -2.47 -20.17
N LEU A 104 7.56 -2.93 -19.13
CA LEU A 104 9.03 -2.94 -19.12
C LEU A 104 9.61 -3.92 -20.13
N GLN A 105 9.01 -5.10 -20.31
CA GLN A 105 9.44 -6.10 -21.30
C GLN A 105 9.21 -5.62 -22.74
N ASP A 106 8.09 -4.96 -23.00
CA ASP A 106 7.80 -4.40 -24.33
C ASP A 106 8.74 -3.23 -24.71
N GLN A 107 9.40 -2.61 -23.72
CA GLN A 107 10.41 -1.57 -23.95
C GLN A 107 11.82 -2.13 -24.19
N GLU A 108 12.04 -3.44 -24.03
CA GLU A 108 13.24 -4.12 -24.49
C GLU A 108 13.00 -4.66 -25.91
N PRO A 109 13.30 -3.89 -26.99
CA PRO A 109 13.28 -4.46 -28.32
C PRO A 109 14.31 -5.59 -28.34
N ASN A 110 13.87 -6.81 -28.69
CA ASN A 110 14.71 -7.97 -29.01
C ASN A 110 16.16 -7.57 -29.35
N GLN A 111 17.07 -7.78 -28.40
CA GLN A 111 18.50 -7.81 -28.68
C GLN A 111 18.84 -9.09 -29.45
#